data_AF-A0A8T7AQM8-F1
#
_entry.id   AF-A0A8T7AQM8-F1
#
_cell.length_a   1.000
_cell.length_b   1.000
_cell.length_c   1.000
_cell.angle_alpha   90.00
_cell.angle_beta   90.00
_cell.angle_gamma   90.00
#
_symmetry.space_group_name_H-M   'P 1'
#
loop_
_entity.id
_entity.type
_entity.pdbx_description
1 polymer ?
#
loop_
_entity_poly.entity_id
_entity_poly.type
_entity_poly.pdbx_seq_one_letter_code
_entity_poly.pdbx_strand_id
1 'polypeptide(L)'
;PPQKYQNYERGASASDRQQLVGEIADIDGAWLTIDVKNKFATGDLMQLVTPAGNVTFELREMIGNDGNAADVAPGSGHVVKIPLPETADAATIDEFAMLVRYLPREVRPTNHQAAVPADAR
;
A
#
# COMPACT_ATOMS: atom_id res chain seq x y z
N PRO A 1 29.60 -34.69 -13.84
CA PRO A 1 28.62 -33.62 -14.16
C PRO A 1 28.71 -32.46 -13.14
N PRO A 2 29.27 -31.31 -13.53
CA PRO A 2 29.43 -30.20 -12.62
C PRO A 2 28.14 -29.38 -12.51
N GLN A 3 27.93 -28.84 -11.31
CA GLN A 3 27.10 -27.67 -10.99
C GLN A 3 25.59 -27.97 -10.99
N LYS A 4 25.04 -28.44 -9.86
CA LYS A 4 24.50 -27.52 -8.83
C LYS A 4 23.95 -26.25 -9.48
N TYR A 5 22.88 -26.41 -10.26
CA TYR A 5 22.00 -25.30 -10.60
C TYR A 5 21.34 -24.84 -9.30
N GLN A 6 22.03 -23.93 -8.61
CA GLN A 6 21.54 -22.59 -8.33
C GLN A 6 20.02 -22.48 -8.20
N ASN A 7 19.41 -23.28 -7.34
CA ASN A 7 18.09 -22.98 -6.77
C ASN A 7 18.25 -22.01 -5.57
N TYR A 8 19.19 -21.06 -5.68
CA TYR A 8 19.44 -20.02 -4.68
C TYR A 8 18.70 -18.71 -4.96
N GLU A 9 17.79 -18.67 -5.95
CA GLU A 9 16.93 -17.49 -6.16
C GLU A 9 15.43 -17.80 -6.10
N ARG A 10 15.04 -18.90 -5.44
CA ARG A 10 13.63 -19.19 -5.13
C ARG A 10 13.22 -18.78 -3.72
N GLY A 11 13.99 -17.91 -3.08
CA GLY A 11 13.83 -17.58 -1.66
C GLY A 11 14.11 -16.13 -1.28
N ALA A 12 14.11 -15.18 -2.22
CA ALA A 12 14.24 -13.75 -1.91
C ALA A 12 12.99 -12.98 -2.35
N SER A 13 11.98 -12.99 -1.48
CA SER A 13 11.05 -11.88 -1.30
C SER A 13 10.36 -11.37 -2.57
N ALA A 14 9.42 -12.14 -3.11
CA ALA A 14 8.31 -11.57 -3.89
C ALA A 14 7.35 -10.80 -2.93
N SER A 15 7.89 -9.91 -2.10
CA SER A 15 7.14 -9.15 -1.12
C SER A 15 6.53 -7.95 -1.84
N ASP A 16 5.20 -7.92 -1.90
CA ASP A 16 4.48 -6.70 -2.25
C ASP A 16 5.04 -5.55 -1.39
N ARG A 17 5.47 -4.47 -2.04
CA ARG A 17 6.09 -3.37 -1.32
C ARG A 17 5.00 -2.61 -0.58
N GLN A 18 5.09 -2.56 0.74
CA GLN A 18 4.16 -1.78 1.56
C GLN A 18 4.65 -0.34 1.73
N GLN A 19 3.71 0.60 1.79
CA GLN A 19 3.96 2.02 2.06
C GLN A 19 3.03 2.51 3.16
N LEU A 20 3.58 3.08 4.24
CA LEU A 20 2.79 3.81 5.23
C LEU A 20 2.15 5.03 4.56
N VAL A 21 0.82 5.16 4.65
CA VAL A 21 0.09 6.25 4.02
C VAL A 21 -0.58 7.19 4.99
N GLY A 22 -0.84 6.77 6.23
CA GLY A 22 -1.48 7.61 7.22
C GLY A 22 -1.53 7.01 8.61
N GLU A 23 -1.80 7.85 9.59
CA GLU A 23 -2.08 7.49 10.98
C GLU A 23 -3.58 7.69 11.26
N ILE A 24 -4.15 6.91 12.17
CA ILE A 24 -5.54 7.10 12.58
C ILE A 24 -5.60 8.28 13.57
N ALA A 25 -6.29 9.35 13.17
CA ALA A 25 -6.44 10.55 13.98
C ALA A 25 -7.70 10.52 14.85
N ASP A 26 -8.78 9.89 14.37
CA ASP A 26 -10.06 9.77 15.08
C ASP A 26 -10.92 8.64 14.51
N ILE A 27 -11.89 8.18 15.30
CA ILE A 27 -12.87 7.17 14.92
C ILE A 27 -14.26 7.67 15.33
N ASP A 28 -15.13 7.84 14.34
CA ASP A 28 -16.50 8.29 14.56
C ASP A 28 -17.49 7.35 13.87
N GLY A 29 -18.11 6.47 14.67
CA GLY A 29 -19.03 5.46 14.19
C GLY A 29 -18.39 4.52 13.16
N ALA A 30 -18.81 4.64 11.91
CA ALA A 30 -18.31 3.84 10.79
C ALA A 30 -17.20 4.52 9.98
N TRP A 31 -16.61 5.62 10.48
CA TRP A 31 -15.59 6.40 9.79
C TRP A 31 -14.29 6.48 10.56
N LEU A 32 -13.18 6.29 9.85
CA LEU A 32 -11.83 6.55 10.32
C LEU A 32 -11.35 7.88 9.74
N THR A 33 -10.92 8.80 10.60
CA THR A 33 -10.25 10.02 10.19
C THR A 33 -8.75 9.74 10.11
N ILE A 34 -8.14 10.02 8.96
CA ILE A 34 -6.76 9.69 8.64
C ILE A 34 -5.94 10.97 8.50
N ASP A 35 -4.86 11.10 9.27
CA ASP A 35 -3.80 12.09 8.98
C ASP A 35 -2.88 11.50 7.89
N VAL A 36 -2.97 12.07 6.70
CA VAL A 36 -2.30 11.53 5.50
C VAL A 36 -0.81 11.86 5.57
N LYS A 37 0.05 10.85 5.37
CA LYS A 37 1.51 10.99 5.22
C LYS A 37 1.98 10.79 3.77
N ASN A 38 1.38 9.86 3.03
CA ASN A 38 1.74 9.58 1.64
C ASN A 38 0.48 9.46 0.77
N LYS A 39 0.65 9.65 -0.54
CA LYS A 39 -0.45 9.58 -1.51
C LYS A 39 -1.07 8.19 -1.57
N PHE A 40 -2.40 8.12 -1.55
CA PHE A 40 -3.19 6.93 -1.87
C PHE A 40 -4.51 7.32 -2.55
N ALA A 41 -5.22 6.34 -3.10
CA ALA A 41 -6.44 6.54 -3.89
C ALA A 41 -7.48 5.44 -3.64
N THR A 42 -8.73 5.72 -3.98
CA THR A 42 -9.76 4.68 -4.12
C THR A 42 -9.30 3.62 -5.13
N GLY A 43 -9.62 2.35 -4.85
CA GLY A 43 -9.11 1.17 -5.56
C GLY A 43 -7.74 0.66 -5.09
N ASP A 44 -7.02 1.41 -4.24
CA ASP A 44 -5.79 0.89 -3.65
C ASP A 44 -6.09 -0.26 -2.67
N LEU A 45 -5.23 -1.28 -2.67
CA LEU A 45 -5.25 -2.34 -1.66
C LEU A 45 -4.56 -1.84 -0.39
N MET A 46 -5.33 -1.76 0.69
CA MET A 46 -4.93 -1.17 1.97
C MET A 46 -4.81 -2.22 3.06
N GLN A 47 -4.07 -1.89 4.11
CA GLN A 47 -3.97 -2.63 5.34
C GLN A 47 -4.07 -1.67 6.52
N LEU A 48 -5.10 -1.89 7.35
CA LEU A 48 -5.17 -1.32 8.69
C LEU A 48 -4.31 -2.19 9.61
N VAL A 49 -3.27 -1.61 10.18
CA VAL A 49 -2.36 -2.28 11.11
C VAL A 49 -2.76 -1.85 12.51
N THR A 50 -3.09 -2.81 13.37
CA THR A 50 -3.42 -2.57 14.79
C THR A 50 -2.67 -3.55 15.68
N PRO A 51 -2.50 -3.26 16.99
CA PRO A 51 -1.90 -4.23 17.92
C PRO A 51 -2.67 -5.55 18.05
N ALA A 52 -3.98 -5.55 17.79
CA ALA A 52 -4.81 -6.76 17.83
C ALA A 52 -4.72 -7.60 16.55
N GLY A 53 -4.19 -7.03 15.46
CA GLY A 53 -4.08 -7.69 14.17
C GLY A 53 -4.20 -6.73 12.99
N ASN A 54 -3.93 -7.26 11.80
CA ASN A 54 -3.99 -6.50 10.57
C ASN A 54 -5.23 -6.86 9.76
N VAL A 55 -5.88 -5.85 9.20
CA VAL A 55 -7.04 -6.00 8.33
C VAL A 55 -6.71 -5.47 6.94
N THR A 56 -6.76 -6.34 5.95
CA THR A 56 -6.54 -5.98 4.54
C THR A 56 -7.88 -5.75 3.84
N PHE A 57 -8.00 -4.66 3.08
CA PHE A 57 -9.23 -4.27 2.40
C PHE A 57 -8.93 -3.42 1.15
N GLU A 58 -9.88 -3.37 0.22
CA GLU A 58 -9.84 -2.44 -0.92
C GLU A 58 -10.51 -1.12 -0.51
N LEU A 59 -9.84 0.01 -0.72
CA LEU A 59 -10.42 1.32 -0.41
C LEU A 59 -11.46 1.70 -1.45
N ARG A 60 -12.75 1.69 -1.09
CA ARG A 60 -13.84 1.98 -2.04
C ARG A 60 -14.34 3.42 -1.99
N GLU A 61 -14.24 4.05 -0.84
CA GLU A 61 -14.82 5.36 -0.59
C GLU A 61 -13.90 6.17 0.31
N MET A 62 -13.83 7.47 0.04
CA MET A 62 -13.06 8.42 0.81
C MET A 62 -13.73 9.79 0.73
N ILE A 63 -13.74 10.51 1.84
CA ILE A 63 -14.24 11.87 1.96
C ILE A 63 -13.05 12.79 2.26
N GLY A 64 -12.92 13.87 1.50
CA GLY A 64 -11.91 14.90 1.70
C GLY A 64 -12.21 15.79 2.92
N ASN A 65 -11.23 16.63 3.29
CA ASN A 65 -11.39 17.59 4.39
C ASN A 65 -12.51 18.64 4.15
N ASP A 66 -12.92 18.82 2.89
CA ASP A 66 -14.04 19.69 2.50
C ASP A 66 -15.42 19.03 2.68
N GLY A 67 -15.46 17.75 3.08
CA GLY A 67 -16.69 16.98 3.26
C GLY A 67 -17.23 16.35 1.98
N ASN A 68 -16.54 16.49 0.84
CA ASN A 68 -16.96 15.91 -0.43
C ASN A 68 -16.26 14.57 -0.70
N ALA A 69 -16.85 13.75 -1.56
CA ALA A 69 -16.19 12.54 -2.05
C ALA A 69 -14.87 12.87 -2.74
N ALA A 70 -13.84 12.07 -2.47
CA ALA A 70 -12.50 12.23 -3.02
C ALA A 70 -11.96 10.89 -3.51
N ASP A 71 -11.33 10.90 -4.69
CA ASP A 71 -10.68 9.70 -5.22
C ASP A 71 -9.21 9.58 -4.80
N VAL A 72 -8.59 10.69 -4.38
CA VAL A 72 -7.16 10.74 -4.08
C VAL A 72 -6.90 11.53 -2.80
N ALA A 73 -6.15 10.92 -1.88
CA ALA A 73 -5.48 11.60 -0.78
C ALA A 73 -4.08 12.03 -1.26
N PRO A 74 -3.76 13.32 -1.37
CA PRO A 74 -2.56 13.79 -2.07
C PRO A 74 -1.25 13.60 -1.30
N GLY A 75 -1.29 13.44 0.03
CA GLY A 75 -0.11 13.27 0.88
C GLY A 75 -0.16 14.15 2.13
N SER A 76 1.01 14.33 2.77
CA SER A 76 1.19 15.15 3.98
C SER A 76 0.40 16.45 4.01
N GLY A 77 -0.13 16.78 5.19
CA GLY A 77 -0.90 18.01 5.43
C GLY A 77 -2.36 17.94 5.03
N HIS A 78 -2.86 16.76 4.67
CA HIS A 78 -4.27 16.51 4.37
C HIS A 78 -4.86 15.55 5.39
N VAL A 79 -6.14 15.75 5.67
CA VAL A 79 -6.95 14.85 6.47
C VAL A 79 -8.08 14.34 5.59
N VAL A 80 -8.33 13.04 5.63
CA VAL A 80 -9.43 12.41 4.90
C VAL A 80 -10.19 11.46 5.82
N LYS A 81 -11.42 11.11 5.45
CA LYS A 81 -12.18 10.06 6.12
C LYS A 81 -12.36 8.87 5.20
N ILE A 82 -12.20 7.67 5.74
CA ILE A 82 -12.49 6.41 5.04
C ILE A 82 -13.45 5.57 5.89
N PRO A 83 -14.29 4.70 5.30
CA PRO A 83 -15.09 3.78 6.07
C PRO A 83 -14.22 2.85 6.91
N LEU A 84 -14.66 2.57 8.14
CA LEU A 84 -14.12 1.49 8.95
C LEU A 84 -14.29 0.18 8.15
N PRO A 85 -13.21 -0.58 7.90
CA PRO A 85 -13.31 -1.85 7.19
C PRO A 85 -14.28 -2.80 7.89
N GLU A 86 -15.14 -3.49 7.15
CA GLU A 86 -16.20 -4.36 7.72
C GLU A 86 -15.66 -5.46 8.64
N THR A 87 -14.42 -5.89 8.42
CA THR A 87 -13.72 -6.92 9.20
C THR A 87 -12.89 -6.35 10.34
N ALA A 88 -12.84 -5.03 10.50
CA ALA A 88 -12.18 -4.37 11.61
C ALA A 88 -13.16 -4.11 12.77
N ASP A 89 -12.67 -4.29 13.99
CA ASP A 89 -13.38 -3.90 15.20
C ASP A 89 -12.87 -2.52 15.65
N ALA A 90 -13.76 -1.54 15.80
CA ALA A 90 -13.40 -0.20 16.26
C ALA A 90 -12.69 -0.24 17.64
N ALA A 91 -13.01 -1.22 18.48
CA ALA A 91 -12.40 -1.37 19.80
C ALA A 91 -10.92 -1.77 19.75
N THR A 92 -10.41 -2.23 18.60
CA THR A 92 -9.01 -2.64 18.43
C THR A 92 -8.11 -1.54 17.87
N ILE A 93 -8.68 -0.37 17.54
CA ILE A 93 -7.95 0.73 16.94
C ILE A 93 -7.56 1.71 18.05
N ASP A 94 -6.26 1.87 18.26
CA ASP A 94 -5.68 2.77 19.25
C ASP A 94 -4.66 3.72 18.61
N GLU A 95 -3.90 4.44 19.44
CA GLU A 95 -2.88 5.40 18.99
C GLU A 95 -1.74 4.78 18.16
N PHE A 96 -1.57 3.45 18.19
CA PHE A 96 -0.57 2.74 17.40
C PHE A 96 -1.12 2.25 16.06
N ALA A 97 -2.41 2.49 15.78
CA ALA A 97 -3.03 2.08 14.54
C ALA A 97 -2.55 2.95 13.37
N MET A 98 -2.22 2.29 12.26
CA MET A 98 -1.75 2.96 11.04
C MET A 98 -2.36 2.35 9.79
N LEU A 99 -2.39 3.16 8.73
CA LEU A 99 -2.86 2.74 7.42
C LEU A 99 -1.69 2.58 6.46
N VAL A 100 -1.61 1.39 5.85
CA VAL A 100 -0.58 1.01 4.89
C VAL A 100 -1.23 0.69 3.55
N ARG A 101 -0.54 1.01 2.45
CA ARG A 101 -0.93 0.63 1.09
C ARG A 101 0.03 -0.42 0.53
N TYR A 102 -0.51 -1.42 -0.17
CA TYR A 102 0.26 -2.32 -1.01
C TYR A 102 0.56 -1.67 -2.36
N LEU A 103 1.85 -1.59 -2.73
CA LEU A 103 2.29 -1.09 -4.01
C LEU A 103 2.38 -2.24 -5.02
N PRO A 104 1.78 -2.09 -6.22
CA PRO A 104 1.94 -3.08 -7.27
C PRO A 104 3.41 -3.19 -7.68
N ARG A 105 3.81 -4.38 -8.10
CA ARG A 105 5.16 -4.64 -8.60
C ARG A 105 5.47 -3.74 -9.79
N GLU A 106 6.53 -2.95 -9.71
CA GLU A 106 7.16 -2.38 -10.90
C GLU A 106 7.78 -3.52 -11.70
N VAL A 107 7.10 -3.98 -12.74
CA VAL A 107 7.72 -4.84 -13.75
C VAL A 107 8.62 -3.94 -14.59
N ARG A 108 9.89 -3.80 -14.21
CA ARG A 108 10.88 -3.15 -15.07
C ARG A 108 10.99 -3.99 -16.34
N PRO A 109 10.78 -3.42 -17.54
CA PRO A 109 11.09 -4.15 -18.76
C PRO A 109 12.58 -4.50 -18.74
N THR A 110 12.90 -5.79 -18.76
CA THR A 110 14.26 -6.27 -18.94
C THR A 110 14.71 -5.85 -20.33
N ASN A 111 15.56 -4.81 -20.40
CA ASN A 111 16.15 -4.36 -21.64
C ASN A 111 17.14 -5.43 -22.13
N HIS A 112 16.63 -6.43 -22.86
CA HIS A 112 17.42 -7.49 -23.48
C HIS A 112 17.53 -7.21 -24.97
N GLN A 113 18.28 -6.17 -25.32
CA GLN A 113 18.99 -6.02 -26.60
C GLN A 113 19.80 -4.73 -26.64
N ALA A 114 21.10 -4.88 -26.36
CA ALA A 114 22.14 -4.12 -27.04
C ALA A 114 23.38 -5.00 -27.07
N ALA A 115 23.36 -5.99 -27.97
CA ALA A 115 24.61 -6.56 -28.46
C ALA A 115 25.31 -5.46 -29.26
N VAL A 116 26.39 -4.91 -28.72
CA VAL A 116 27.37 -4.09 -29.45
C VAL A 116 28.18 -5.00 -30.39
N PRO A 117 28.73 -4.43 -31.49
CA PRO A 117 28.70 -5.01 -32.82
C PRO A 117 29.81 -6.03 -33.04
N ALA A 118 29.53 -7.05 -33.85
CA ALA A 118 30.57 -7.88 -34.44
C ALA A 118 30.86 -7.35 -35.85
N ASP A 119 32.03 -6.75 -35.97
CA ASP A 119 32.80 -6.63 -37.21
C ASP A 119 32.47 -7.75 -38.21
N ALA A 120 32.00 -7.36 -39.38
CA ALA A 120 31.90 -8.26 -40.52
C ALA A 120 32.16 -7.51 -41.83
N ARG A 121 33.47 -7.33 -42.08
CA ARG A 121 34.16 -7.16 -43.37
C ARG A 121 34.05 -5.82 -44.10
#